data_AF-A0A523DKU2-F1
#
_entry.id   AF-A0A523DKU2-F1
#
_cell.length_a   1.000
_cell.length_b   1.000
_cell.length_c   1.000
_cell.angle_alpha   90.00
_cell.angle_beta   90.00
_cell.angle_gamma   90.00
#
_symmetry.space_group_name_H-M   'P 1'
#
loop_
_entity.id
_entity.type
_entity.pdbx_description
1 polymer ?
#
loop_
_entity_poly.entity_id
_entity_poly.type
_entity_poly.pdbx_seq_one_letter_code
_entity_poly.pdbx_strand_id
1 'polypeptide(L)' 'MSAPSLNGILESTLFVRDLGRARTFYQNALGSTPFSESESGCGFEVAQGQLLLIVAEEKARLPSQTPGGTRSP' A
#
# COMPACT_ATOMS: atom_id res chain seq x y z
N MET A 1 25.08 10.67 -20.48
CA MET A 1 24.02 10.90 -19.47
C MET A 1 24.22 9.91 -18.36
N SER A 2 24.43 10.37 -17.13
CA SER A 2 24.50 9.51 -15.95
C SER A 2 23.10 8.98 -15.64
N ALA A 3 22.96 7.70 -15.33
CA ALA A 3 21.67 7.18 -14.89
C ALA A 3 21.25 7.86 -13.56
N PRO A 4 19.97 8.21 -13.38
CA PRO A 4 19.50 8.78 -12.12
C PRO A 4 19.65 7.74 -11.00
N SER A 5 20.10 8.19 -9.83
CA SER A 5 20.22 7.33 -8.65
C SER A 5 18.84 7.05 -8.06
N LEU A 6 18.49 5.78 -7.88
CA LEU A 6 17.29 5.37 -7.13
C LEU A 6 17.56 5.50 -5.61
N ASN A 7 16.73 6.26 -4.91
CA ASN A 7 16.86 6.48 -3.46
C ASN A 7 16.15 5.41 -2.61
N GLY A 8 15.42 4.48 -3.25
CA GLY A 8 14.66 3.42 -2.59
C GLY A 8 13.25 3.28 -3.13
N ILE A 9 12.47 2.43 -2.47
CA ILE A 9 11.05 2.20 -2.79
C ILE A 9 10.22 3.12 -1.88
N LEU A 10 9.50 4.06 -2.49
CA LEU A 10 8.58 4.94 -1.76
C LEU A 10 7.36 4.17 -1.23
N GLU A 11 6.77 3.32 -2.08
CA GLU A 11 5.51 2.65 -1.78
C GLU A 11 5.48 1.26 -2.41
N SER A 12 4.94 0.30 -1.68
CA SER A 12 4.60 -1.04 -2.18
C SER A 12 3.12 -1.30 -1.97
N THR A 13 2.43 -1.79 -3.01
CA THR A 13 1.01 -2.15 -2.93
C THR A 13 0.82 -3.65 -3.09
N LEU A 14 0.09 -4.25 -2.15
CA LEU A 14 -0.34 -5.64 -2.18
C LEU A 14 -1.83 -5.72 -2.46
N PHE A 15 -2.19 -6.55 -3.44
CA PHE A 15 -3.58 -6.89 -3.70
C PHE A 15 -3.92 -8.21 -3.04
N VAL A 16 -4.95 -8.20 -2.21
CA VAL A 16 -5.31 -9.34 -1.37
C VAL A 16 -6.77 -9.71 -1.55
N ARG A 17 -7.05 -11.01 -1.48
CA ARG A 17 -8.42 -11.55 -1.53
C ARG A 17 -9.19 -11.36 -0.22
N ASP A 18 -8.47 -11.25 0.88
CA ASP A 18 -9.03 -11.14 2.22
C ASP A 18 -8.35 -9.98 2.95
N LEU A 19 -9.00 -8.81 2.89
CA LEU A 19 -8.45 -7.58 3.45
C LEU A 19 -8.40 -7.64 4.98
N GLY A 20 -9.40 -8.22 5.64
CA GLY A 20 -9.46 -8.31 7.09
C GLY A 20 -8.33 -9.17 7.66
N ARG A 21 -8.09 -10.34 7.03
CA ARG A 21 -6.99 -11.22 7.42
C ARG A 21 -5.63 -10.58 7.15
N ALA A 22 -5.45 -9.98 5.97
CA ALA A 22 -4.19 -9.33 5.61
C ALA A 22 -3.88 -8.18 6.57
N ARG A 23 -4.85 -7.32 6.85
CA ARG A 23 -4.70 -6.22 7.78
C ARG A 23 -4.29 -6.69 9.17
N THR A 24 -4.98 -7.67 9.73
CA THR A 24 -4.66 -8.24 11.05
C THR A 24 -3.23 -8.81 11.06
N PHE A 25 -2.86 -9.52 10.00
CA PHE A 25 -1.51 -10.06 9.85
C PHE A 25 -0.45 -8.96 9.87
N TYR A 26 -0.59 -7.91 9.06
CA TYR A 26 0.41 -6.84 8.98
C TYR A 26 0.41 -5.94 10.21
N GLN A 27 -0.73 -5.70 10.86
CA GLN A 27 -0.77 -5.02 12.16
C GLN A 27 0.08 -5.77 13.19
N ASN A 28 -0.08 -7.10 13.28
CA ASN A 28 0.67 -7.93 14.21
C ASN A 28 2.16 -8.03 13.85
N ALA A 29 2.47 -8.15 12.55
CA ALA A 29 3.83 -8.30 12.07
C ALA A 29 4.66 -7.01 12.18
N LEU A 30 4.02 -5.85 11.93
CA LEU A 30 4.67 -4.55 11.97
C LEU A 30 4.65 -3.91 13.37
N GLY A 31 3.76 -4.37 14.26
CA GLY A 31 3.56 -3.74 15.56
C GLY A 31 2.97 -2.32 15.48
N SER A 32 2.34 -1.98 14.35
CA SER A 32 1.85 -0.64 14.04
C SER A 32 0.37 -0.65 13.63
N THR A 33 -0.34 0.41 13.96
CA THR A 33 -1.69 0.67 13.44
C THR A 33 -1.62 1.29 12.05
N PRO A 34 -2.56 0.96 11.14
CA PRO A 34 -2.61 1.60 9.83
C PRO A 34 -2.86 3.11 9.97
N PHE A 35 -2.18 3.92 9.15
CA PHE A 35 -2.41 5.37 9.10
C PHE A 35 -3.64 5.73 8.27
N SER A 36 -4.10 4.81 7.42
CA SER A 36 -5.32 4.93 6.63
C SER A 36 -6.03 3.59 6.56
N GLU A 37 -7.36 3.62 6.63
CA GLU A 37 -8.18 2.42 6.64
C GLU A 37 -9.56 2.70 6.02
N SER A 38 -10.01 1.76 5.20
CA SER A 38 -11.31 1.78 4.55
C SER A 38 -11.74 0.35 4.19
N GLU A 39 -12.96 0.20 3.69
CA GLU A 39 -13.43 -1.07 3.12
C GLU A 39 -12.62 -1.52 1.89
N SER A 40 -11.93 -0.59 1.22
CA SER A 40 -11.19 -0.87 -0.02
C SER A 40 -9.71 -1.18 0.22
N GLY A 41 -9.18 -0.85 1.41
CA GLY A 41 -7.78 -1.04 1.73
C GLY A 41 -7.34 -0.32 2.99
N CYS A 42 -6.08 -0.55 3.36
CA CYS A 42 -5.41 0.14 4.45
C CYS A 42 -3.93 0.40 4.12
N GLY A 43 -3.34 1.41 4.76
CA GLY A 43 -1.94 1.79 4.58
C GLY A 43 -1.16 1.74 5.88
N PHE A 44 0.09 1.28 5.82
CA PHE A 44 1.05 1.27 6.90
C PHE A 44 2.29 2.07 6.52
N GLU A 45 2.82 2.85 7.46
CA GLU A 45 4.18 3.36 7.35
C GLU A 45 5.12 2.28 7.92
N VAL A 46 5.98 1.72 7.07
CA VAL A 46 6.88 0.60 7.44
C VAL A 46 8.28 1.06 7.79
N ALA A 47 8.65 2.25 7.33
CA ALA A 47 9.85 3.01 7.68
C ALA A 47 9.57 4.48 7.35
N GLN A 48 10.46 5.39 7.77
CA GLN A 48 10.27 6.83 7.58
C GLN A 48 10.04 7.18 6.10
N GLY A 49 8.80 7.57 5.77
CA GLY A 49 8.40 7.91 4.40
C GLY A 49 8.26 6.72 3.44
N GLN A 50 8.28 5.48 3.93
CA GLN A 50 8.05 4.27 3.12
C GLN A 50 6.72 3.61 3.47
N LEU A 51 5.90 3.36 2.46
CA LEU A 51 4.52 2.94 2.63
C LEU A 51 4.29 1.51 2.14
N LEU A 52 3.48 0.77 2.90
CA LEU A 52 2.87 -0.48 2.49
C LEU A 52 1.36 -0.28 2.39
N LEU A 53 0.82 -0.42 1.19
CA LEU A 53 -0.62 -0.39 0.93
C LEU A 53 -1.14 -1.80 0.75
N ILE A 54 -2.24 -2.11 1.44
CA ILE A 54 -2.99 -3.36 1.26
C ILE A 54 -4.35 -2.99 0.67
N VAL A 55 -4.64 -3.50 -0.52
CA VAL A 55 -5.84 -3.17 -1.27
C VAL A 55 -6.60 -4.45 -1.60
N ALA A 56 -7.92 -4.43 -1.50
CA ALA A 56 -8.73 -5.57 -1.89
C ALA A 56 -8.58 -5.84 -3.40
N GLU A 57 -8.32 -7.09 -3.79
CA GLU A 57 -8.11 -7.49 -5.20
C GLU A 57 -9.32 -7.14 -6.09
N GLU A 58 -10.52 -7.26 -5.54
CA GLU A 58 -11.76 -6.87 -6.19
C GLU A 58 -11.87 -5.36 -6.47
N LYS A 59 -11.21 -4.53 -5.66
CA LYS A 59 -11.13 -3.07 -5.86
C LYS A 59 -9.93 -2.63 -6.69
N ALA A 60 -8.90 -3.48 -6.84
CA ALA A 60 -7.73 -3.26 -7.68
C ALA A 60 -8.05 -3.00 -9.16
N ARG A 61 -9.22 -3.47 -9.62
CA ARG A 61 -9.70 -3.33 -11.00
C ARG A 61 -10.37 -1.98 -11.26
N LEU A 62 -10.54 -1.15 -10.24
CA LEU A 62 -11.11 0.18 -10.35
C LEU A 62 -9.98 1.23 -10.34
N PRO A 63 -10.06 2.28 -11.19
CA PRO A 63 -9.08 3.34 -11.16
C PRO A 63 -9.00 3.99 -9.77
N SER A 64 -7.80 4.11 -9.21
CA SER A 64 -7.57 4.70 -7.89
C SER A 64 -6.60 5.86 -7.97
N GLN A 65 -6.88 6.94 -7.24
CA GLN A 65 -5.93 8.04 -7.07
C GLN A 65 -4.83 7.62 -6.10
N THR A 66 -3.59 7.81 -6.50
CA THR A 66 -2.40 7.62 -5.66
C THR A 66 -1.66 8.96 -5.54
N PRO A 67 -0.83 9.18 -4.51
CA PRO A 67 -0.07 10.42 -4.36
C PRO A 67 0.80 10.78 -5.59
N GLY A 68 1.16 9.80 -6.41
CA GLY A 68 1.92 9.97 -7.65
C GLY A 68 1.10 10.05 -8.95
N GLY A 69 -0.23 9.98 -8.90
CA GLY A 69 -1.11 10.06 -10.07
C GLY A 69 -2.27 9.05 -10.08
N THR A 70 -2.96 8.94 -11.22
CA THR A 70 -4.08 8.00 -11.39
C THR A 70 -3.56 6.63 -11.81
N ARG A 71 -3.94 5.59 -11.07
CA ARG A 71 -3.72 4.19 -11.46
C ARG A 71 -4.86 3.71 -12.35
N SER A 72 -4.56 3.34 -13.58
CA SER A 72 -5.48 2.61 -14.48
C SER A 72 -5.49 1.10 -14.12
N PRO A 73 -6.55 0.34 -14.49
CA PRO A 73 -6.63 -1.10 -14.21
C PRO A 73 -5.43 -1.91 -14.71
#